data_AF-A0A821GI61-F1
#
_entry.id   AF-A0A821GI61-F1
#
_cell.length_a   1.000
_cell.length_b   1.000
_cell.length_c   1.000
_cell.angle_alpha   90.00
_cell.angle_beta   90.00
_cell.angle_gamma   90.00
#
_symmetry.space_group_name_H-M   'P 1'
#
loop_
_entity.id
_entity.type
_entity.pdbx_description
1 polymer ?
#
loop_
_entity_poly.entity_id
_entity_poly.type
_entity_poly.pdbx_seq_one_letter_code
_entity_poly.pdbx_strand_id
1 'polypeptide(L)' 'GTSPFDMSAYVTSPSGHLENCEIVDLDDCNYSIKFIPKEMGVHTVSVKHKDMHIPGSPFGK' A
#
# COMPACT_ATOMS: atom_id res chain seq x y z
N GLY A 1 -10.61 -13.25 10.27
CA GLY A 1 -9.48 -12.39 9.87
C GLY A 1 -9.69 -11.97 8.43
N THR A 2 -9.29 -10.76 8.08
CA THR A 2 -9.13 -10.34 6.68
C THR A 2 -8.09 -11.23 6.02
N SER A 3 -8.37 -11.71 4.81
CA SER A 3 -7.42 -12.51 4.04
C SER A 3 -6.44 -11.56 3.34
N PRO A 4 -5.12 -11.83 3.34
CA PRO A 4 -4.18 -11.04 2.55
C PRO A 4 -4.50 -11.08 1.05
N PHE A 5 -5.21 -12.11 0.57
CA PHE A 5 -5.69 -12.18 -0.82
C PHE A 5 -6.76 -11.14 -1.17
N ASP A 6 -7.47 -10.59 -0.17
CA ASP A 6 -8.47 -9.54 -0.38
C ASP A 6 -7.86 -8.12 -0.32
N MET A 7 -6.54 -8.02 -0.08
CA MET A 7 -5.82 -6.76 0.09
C MET A 7 -4.98 -6.43 -1.15
N SER A 8 -4.94 -5.15 -1.52
CA SER A 8 -4.05 -4.65 -2.56
C SER A 8 -3.39 -3.34 -2.14
N ALA A 9 -2.13 -3.17 -2.53
CA ALA A 9 -1.32 -2.02 -2.17
C ALA A 9 -0.57 -1.48 -3.39
N TYR A 10 -0.53 -0.16 -3.51
CA TYR A 10 0.14 0.55 -4.59
C TYR A 10 0.87 1.77 -4.05
N VAL A 11 2.01 2.11 -4.63
CA VAL A 11 2.73 3.35 -4.37
C VAL A 11 2.64 4.22 -5.61
N THR A 12 2.23 5.48 -5.43
CA THR A 12 2.33 6.53 -6.44
C THR A 12 3.55 7.38 -6.13
N SER A 13 4.50 7.46 -7.07
CA SER A 13 5.67 8.32 -6.97
C SER A 13 5.30 9.80 -7.17
N PRO A 14 6.20 10.75 -6.83
CA PRO A 14 5.99 12.17 -7.06
C PRO A 14 5.74 12.52 -8.53
N SER A 15 6.35 11.78 -9.47
CA SER A 15 6.10 11.93 -10.91
C SER A 15 4.76 11.34 -11.39
N GLY A 16 4.02 10.67 -10.51
CA GLY A 16 2.75 10.02 -10.81
C GLY A 16 2.87 8.56 -11.26
N HIS A 17 4.06 7.97 -11.19
CA HIS A 17 4.25 6.56 -11.54
C HIS A 17 3.62 5.65 -10.48
N LEU A 18 2.86 4.64 -10.91
CA LEU A 18 2.20 3.69 -10.02
C LEU A 18 2.95 2.35 -9.99
N GLU A 19 3.36 1.91 -8.81
CA GLU A 19 4.00 0.61 -8.60
C GLU A 19 3.16 -0.26 -7.66
N ASN A 20 3.03 -1.55 -7.98
CA ASN A 20 2.39 -2.51 -7.10
C ASN A 20 3.31 -2.83 -5.91
N CYS A 21 2.75 -3.02 -4.73
CA CYS A 21 3.50 -3.36 -3.53
C CYS A 21 3.09 -4.71 -2.98
N GLU A 22 4.10 -5.49 -2.58
CA GLU A 22 3.87 -6.74 -1.87
C GLU A 22 3.31 -6.46 -0.47
N ILE A 23 2.27 -7.22 -0.12
CA ILE A 23 1.67 -7.22 1.22
C ILE A 23 2.09 -8.50 1.92
N VAL A 24 2.75 -8.35 3.05
CA VAL A 24 3.15 -9.44 3.93
C VAL A 24 2.21 -9.47 5.12
N ASP A 25 1.55 -10.62 5.35
CA ASP A 25 0.79 -10.88 6.57
C ASP A 25 1.76 -11.17 7.72
N LEU A 26 1.59 -10.46 8.84
CA LEU A 26 2.40 -10.58 10.05
C LEU A 26 1.62 -11.21 11.22
N ASP A 27 0.48 -11.85 10.92
CA ASP A 27 -0.48 -12.41 11.89
C ASP A 27 -1.24 -11.33 12.70
N ASP A 28 -2.32 -11.74 13.37
CA ASP A 28 -3.15 -10.87 14.22
C ASP A 28 -3.66 -9.59 13.54
N CYS A 29 -4.01 -9.68 12.24
CA CYS A 29 -4.46 -8.55 11.41
C CYS A 29 -3.41 -7.44 11.23
N ASN A 30 -2.12 -7.75 11.41
CA ASN A 30 -1.01 -6.86 11.09
C ASN A 30 -0.50 -7.16 9.69
N TYR A 31 -0.30 -6.11 8.88
CA TYR A 31 0.21 -6.23 7.52
C TYR A 31 1.40 -5.29 7.34
N SER A 32 2.43 -5.78 6.65
CA SER A 32 3.59 -4.99 6.25
C SER A 32 3.58 -4.75 4.75
N ILE A 33 3.77 -3.50 4.35
CA ILE A 33 3.94 -3.08 2.96
C ILE A 33 5.35 -2.54 2.81
N LYS A 34 6.08 -3.01 1.80
CA LYS A 34 7.46 -2.58 1.53
C LYS A 34 7.58 -2.07 0.10
N PHE A 35 8.30 -0.96 -0.07
CA PHE A 35 8.69 -0.46 -1.38
C PHE A 35 10.06 0.23 -1.28
N ILE A 36 10.74 0.33 -2.41
CA ILE A 36 12.03 1.03 -2.52
C ILE A 36 11.77 2.30 -3.35
N PRO A 37 11.84 3.50 -2.76
CA PRO A 37 11.63 4.74 -3.49
C PRO A 37 12.72 4.95 -4.54
N LYS A 38 12.30 5.22 -5.78
CA LYS A 38 13.20 5.51 -6.92
C LYS A 38 13.35 7.01 -7.19
N GLU A 39 12.44 7.80 -6.64
CA GLU A 39 12.39 9.25 -6.80
C GLU A 39 12.46 9.92 -5.43
N MET A 40 12.85 11.19 -5.40
CA MET A 40 12.75 12.01 -4.20
C MET A 40 11.44 12.81 -4.22
N GLY A 41 10.79 12.92 -3.06
CA GLY A 41 9.54 13.65 -2.89
C GLY A 41 8.45 12.80 -2.26
N VAL A 42 7.23 13.35 -2.24
CA VAL A 42 6.09 12.72 -1.58
C VAL A 42 5.62 11.50 -2.35
N HIS A 43 5.71 10.33 -1.72
CA HIS A 43 5.13 9.09 -2.22
C HIS A 43 3.80 8.85 -1.53
N THR A 44 2.83 8.37 -2.29
CA THR A 44 1.49 8.10 -1.77
C THR A 44 1.24 6.60 -1.80
N VAL A 45 1.01 5.98 -0.64
CA VAL A 45 0.69 4.57 -0.52
C VAL A 45 -0.81 4.38 -0.43
N SER A 46 -1.40 3.74 -1.44
CA SER A 46 -2.81 3.37 -1.47
C SER A 46 -2.98 1.91 -1.05
N VAL A 47 -3.71 1.68 0.03
CA VAL A 47 -4.09 0.34 0.50
C VAL A 47 -5.60 0.16 0.34
N LYS A 48 -6.01 -0.96 -0.24
CA LYS A 48 -7.40 -1.32 -0.48
C LYS A 48 -7.72 -2.71 0.05
N HIS A 49 -8.95 -2.89 0.51
CA HIS A 49 -9.55 -4.17 0.83
C HIS A 49 -10.78 -4.33 -0.05
N LYS A 50 -10.83 -5.39 -0.87
CA LYS A 50 -11.90 -5.63 -1.85
C LYS A 50 -12.19 -4.39 -2.71
N ASP A 51 -11.12 -3.84 -3.29
CA ASP A 51 -11.11 -2.64 -4.14
C ASP A 51 -11.55 -1.31 -3.49
N MET A 52 -11.85 -1.32 -2.18
CA MET A 52 -12.18 -0.12 -1.40
C MET A 52 -11.02 0.34 -0.53
N HIS A 53 -10.77 1.64 -0.46
CA HIS A 53 -9.74 2.20 0.42
C HIS A 53 -10.05 1.87 1.88
N ILE A 54 -9.06 1.34 2.59
CA ILE A 54 -9.15 1.17 4.04
C ILE A 54 -9.12 2.54 4.74
N PRO A 55 -9.60 2.65 5.99
CA PRO A 55 -9.44 3.87 6.76
C PRO A 55 -7.98 4.34 6.82
N GLY A 56 -7.74 5.62 6.56
CA GLY A 56 -6.41 6.23 6.52
C GLY A 56 -5.67 6.13 5.18
N SER A 57 -6.14 5.28 4.27
CA SER A 57 -5.65 5.23 2.89
C SER A 57 -6.29 6.36 2.06
N PRO A 58 -5.53 7.06 1.20
CA PRO A 58 -4.10 6.86 0.97
C PRO A 58 -3.20 7.53 2.03
N PHE A 59 -2.04 6.93 2.29
CA PHE A 59 -1.02 7.42 3.20
C PHE A 59 0.04 8.21 2.44
N GLY A 60 0.32 9.47 2.82
CA GLY A 60 1.37 10.28 2.19
C GLY A 60 2.60 10.45 3.09
N LYS A 61 3.80 10.27 2.54
CA LYS A 61 5.07 10.67 3.18
C LYS A 61 6.06 11.24 2.18
#